data_AF-A0A1B9FZI6-F1
#
_entry.id   AF-A0A1B9FZI6-F1
#
_cell.length_a   1.000
_cell.length_b   1.000
_cell.length_c   1.000
_cell.angle_alpha   90.00
_cell.angle_beta   90.00
_cell.angle_gamma   90.00
#
_symmetry.space_group_name_H-M   'P 1'
#
loop_
_entity.id
_entity.type
_entity.pdbx_description
1 polymer ?
#
loop_
_entity_poly.entity_id
_entity_poly.type
_entity_poly.pdbx_seq_one_letter_code
_entity_poly.pdbx_strand_id
1 'polypeptide(L)'
;MSHANATSIPSGHATHHQPDAQLVITHETTQSIDQLLNTLYNDAGAVFLHNGTFCEIVRIPDTFSDRVIKRKADPPIVPFSGVRIVGDRVEKMTAEELAISQQGCEIDEDGDLMPKDDGLVEAERDKEVQSTIGSDIFKSLPLVDVDDDIHHAKQPRTIQEVENLFKVRGVAVLVQVVGRTRDDQIVTNKFGRSLTDWMDNKTIKTSDRTKIHWAIDIARAISELHLRDMLHKDLTSNNVLVQGDQAILCDLESRWTTGCARAPEVCQGGEYDRRADIYGLGTLLWSIELKNMPRPHASLECGSVFGEIMARCLDNDPAGRPSIDEVLRELQALTSEH
;
A
#
# COMPACT_ATOMS: atom_id res chain seq x y z
N MET A 1 41.09 -36.09 -60.81
CA MET A 1 41.62 -35.05 -59.89
C MET A 1 41.63 -33.75 -60.68
N SER A 2 40.93 -32.66 -60.39
CA SER A 2 40.13 -32.21 -59.26
C SER A 2 39.12 -31.18 -59.81
N HIS A 3 37.88 -31.22 -59.32
CA HIS A 3 36.80 -30.29 -59.65
C HIS A 3 37.00 -28.90 -59.04
N ALA A 4 36.50 -27.86 -59.71
CA ALA A 4 35.59 -26.87 -59.12
C ALA A 4 34.97 -25.97 -60.21
N ASN A 5 33.65 -26.12 -60.39
CA ASN A 5 32.76 -25.20 -61.11
C ASN A 5 32.30 -24.09 -60.15
N ALA A 6 32.28 -22.84 -60.62
CA ALA A 6 31.58 -21.74 -59.96
C ALA A 6 30.58 -21.12 -60.94
N THR A 7 29.30 -21.17 -60.59
CA THR A 7 28.24 -20.43 -61.29
C THR A 7 27.26 -19.86 -60.29
N SER A 8 26.92 -18.60 -60.54
CA SER A 8 25.64 -17.90 -60.31
C SER A 8 25.13 -17.66 -58.89
N ILE A 9 24.94 -16.36 -58.62
CA ILE A 9 24.06 -15.74 -57.63
C ILE A 9 22.59 -15.94 -58.05
N PRO A 10 21.62 -16.00 -57.11
CA PRO A 10 20.64 -14.91 -57.09
C PRO A 10 20.31 -14.37 -55.68
N SER A 11 19.97 -13.08 -55.71
CA SER A 11 19.37 -12.20 -54.72
C SER A 11 18.28 -12.80 -53.80
N GLY A 12 18.42 -12.56 -52.50
CA GLY A 12 17.35 -12.63 -51.51
C GLY A 12 17.44 -11.45 -50.56
N HIS A 13 16.45 -10.55 -50.60
CA HIS A 13 16.24 -9.54 -49.57
C HIS A 13 15.84 -10.23 -48.25
N ALA A 14 16.67 -10.12 -47.22
CA ALA A 14 16.33 -10.50 -45.86
C ALA A 14 16.42 -9.25 -44.97
N THR A 15 15.27 -8.80 -44.48
CA THR A 15 15.12 -7.82 -43.40
C THR A 15 15.80 -8.34 -42.13
N HIS A 16 16.84 -7.66 -41.67
CA HIS A 16 17.50 -7.95 -40.40
C HIS A 16 16.61 -7.50 -39.23
N HIS A 17 15.74 -8.40 -38.75
CA HIS A 17 15.29 -8.33 -37.36
C HIS A 17 16.45 -8.82 -36.49
N GLN A 18 17.05 -7.92 -35.71
CA GLN A 18 17.89 -8.32 -34.58
C GLN A 18 17.01 -9.06 -33.57
N PRO A 19 17.40 -10.26 -33.08
CA PRO A 19 16.71 -10.89 -31.97
C PRO A 19 17.04 -10.15 -30.67
N ASP A 20 16.01 -9.95 -29.85
CA ASP A 20 16.11 -9.44 -28.48
C ASP A 20 17.21 -10.17 -27.72
N ALA A 21 18.17 -9.41 -27.20
CA ALA A 21 19.21 -9.93 -26.34
C ALA A 21 18.58 -10.37 -25.00
N GLN A 22 18.28 -11.66 -24.87
CA GLN A 22 18.00 -12.27 -23.58
C GLN A 22 19.23 -12.13 -22.68
N LEU A 23 19.05 -11.42 -21.56
CA LEU A 23 20.05 -11.30 -20.49
C LEU A 23 20.31 -12.69 -19.90
N VAL A 24 21.53 -13.18 -20.09
CA VAL A 24 22.01 -14.45 -19.51
C VAL A 24 22.40 -14.19 -18.06
N ILE A 25 21.74 -14.87 -17.13
CA ILE A 25 22.09 -14.87 -15.70
C ILE A 25 23.31 -15.78 -15.52
N THR A 26 24.47 -15.22 -15.21
CA THR A 26 25.68 -15.98 -14.88
C THR A 26 25.77 -16.18 -13.37
N HIS A 27 25.75 -17.44 -12.91
CA HIS A 27 26.00 -17.80 -11.52
C HIS A 27 27.50 -18.05 -11.30
N GLU A 28 28.19 -17.12 -10.63
CA GLU A 28 29.48 -17.24 -9.94
C GLU A 28 29.70 -15.88 -9.27
N THR A 29 29.94 -15.66 -7.97
CA THR A 29 30.72 -16.39 -6.98
C THR A 29 30.30 -15.88 -5.59
N THR A 30 30.32 -16.76 -4.59
CA THR A 30 29.96 -16.49 -3.18
C THR A 30 30.86 -15.42 -2.55
N GLN A 31 30.40 -14.17 -2.52
CA GLN A 31 30.88 -13.12 -1.61
C GLN A 31 29.69 -12.63 -0.77
N SER A 32 29.95 -12.36 0.50
CA SER A 32 28.99 -12.35 1.61
C SER A 32 27.82 -11.37 1.43
N ILE A 33 26.62 -11.88 1.71
CA ILE A 33 25.30 -11.20 1.76
C ILE A 33 25.20 -10.07 2.82
N ASP A 34 26.31 -9.69 3.46
CA ASP A 34 26.33 -8.81 4.64
C ASP A 34 26.63 -7.32 4.36
N GLN A 35 26.65 -6.87 3.10
CA GLN A 35 26.94 -5.46 2.76
C GLN A 35 25.90 -4.83 1.82
N LEU A 36 24.62 -4.88 2.19
CA LEU A 36 23.65 -3.87 1.76
C LEU A 36 23.49 -2.85 2.90
N LEU A 37 24.55 -2.08 3.15
CA LEU A 37 24.52 -0.97 4.11
C LEU A 37 23.63 0.19 3.59
N ASN A 38 23.39 0.29 2.28
CA ASN A 38 22.80 1.51 1.68
C ASN A 38 21.39 1.24 1.12
N THR A 39 20.44 0.84 1.96
CA THR A 39 19.07 0.46 1.54
C THR A 39 17.97 1.25 2.24
N LEU A 40 17.16 1.98 1.47
CA LEU A 40 15.85 2.47 1.90
C LEU A 40 14.80 1.42 1.59
N TYR A 41 14.11 0.90 2.61
CA TYR A 41 13.09 -0.12 2.41
C TYR A 41 11.78 0.25 3.11
N ASN A 42 10.67 -0.19 2.52
CA ASN A 42 9.39 -0.34 3.17
C ASN A 42 8.74 -1.63 2.68
N ASP A 43 7.56 -1.98 3.16
CA ASP A 43 6.97 -3.28 2.84
C ASP A 43 6.48 -3.41 1.38
N ALA A 44 6.43 -2.31 0.62
CA ALA A 44 6.05 -2.27 -0.80
C ALA A 44 7.27 -2.35 -1.74
N GLY A 45 8.49 -2.17 -1.25
CA GLY A 45 9.66 -2.06 -2.10
C GLY A 45 10.95 -1.63 -1.40
N ALA A 46 12.01 -1.51 -2.18
CA ALA A 46 13.29 -1.02 -1.68
C ALA A 46 14.03 -0.22 -2.74
N VAL A 47 14.73 0.82 -2.32
CA VAL A 47 15.70 1.54 -3.14
C VAL A 47 17.08 1.31 -2.53
N PHE A 48 18.05 0.90 -3.34
CA PHE A 48 19.42 0.70 -2.88
C PHE A 48 20.41 0.85 -4.03
N LEU A 49 21.68 1.05 -3.67
CA LEU A 49 22.78 0.98 -4.62
C LEU A 49 23.40 -0.43 -4.60
N HIS A 50 23.57 -1.02 -5.77
CA HIS A 50 24.27 -2.29 -5.93
C HIS A 50 25.26 -2.20 -7.08
N ASN A 51 26.56 -2.36 -6.79
CA ASN A 51 27.64 -2.30 -7.77
C ASN A 51 27.60 -1.05 -8.68
N GLY A 52 27.29 0.12 -8.09
CA GLY A 52 27.19 1.39 -8.82
C GLY A 52 25.91 1.56 -9.66
N THR A 53 24.98 0.62 -9.57
CA THR A 53 23.64 0.72 -10.16
C THR A 53 22.62 1.15 -9.10
N PHE A 54 21.80 2.13 -9.42
CA PHE A 54 20.63 2.50 -8.62
C PHE A 54 19.50 1.51 -8.90
N CYS A 55 19.08 0.77 -7.87
CA CYS A 55 18.03 -0.24 -7.96
C CYS A 55 16.79 0.24 -7.23
N GLU A 56 15.66 0.30 -7.93
CA GLU A 56 14.33 0.45 -7.33
C GLU A 56 13.58 -0.88 -7.45
N ILE A 57 13.14 -1.45 -6.35
CA ILE A 57 12.38 -2.70 -6.33
C ILE A 57 10.95 -2.38 -5.93
N VAL A 58 10.02 -2.80 -6.79
CA VAL A 58 8.62 -2.97 -6.46
C VAL A 58 8.43 -4.42 -6.07
N ARG A 59 8.05 -4.66 -4.82
CA ARG A 59 7.88 -6.01 -4.30
C ARG A 59 6.56 -6.62 -4.78
N ILE A 60 6.65 -7.81 -5.37
CA ILE A 60 5.48 -8.62 -5.70
C ILE A 60 5.67 -10.02 -5.13
N PRO A 61 4.78 -10.50 -4.24
CA PRO A 61 4.91 -11.82 -3.61
C PRO A 61 5.22 -12.95 -4.61
N ASP A 62 6.12 -13.85 -4.22
CA ASP A 62 6.52 -15.06 -4.95
C ASP A 62 7.24 -14.85 -6.31
N THR A 63 7.60 -13.61 -6.61
CA THR A 63 8.39 -13.27 -7.80
C THR A 63 9.87 -13.04 -7.48
N PHE A 64 10.69 -12.75 -8.50
CA PHE A 64 12.09 -12.37 -8.36
C PHE A 64 12.30 -11.16 -7.44
N SER A 65 11.50 -10.10 -7.61
CA SER A 65 11.54 -8.90 -6.76
C SER A 65 11.41 -9.23 -5.27
N ASP A 66 10.53 -10.18 -4.94
CA ASP A 66 10.32 -10.65 -3.57
C ASP A 66 11.45 -11.56 -3.10
N ARG A 67 12.05 -12.37 -3.98
CA ARG A 67 13.28 -13.12 -3.64
C ARG A 67 14.46 -12.19 -3.37
N VAL A 68 14.62 -11.11 -4.13
CA VAL A 68 15.69 -10.12 -3.92
C VAL A 68 15.48 -9.38 -2.59
N ILE A 69 14.25 -8.92 -2.30
CA ILE A 69 13.93 -8.30 -1.00
C ILE A 69 14.12 -9.26 0.17
N LYS A 70 13.75 -10.54 0.01
CA LYS A 70 13.98 -11.60 1.02
C LYS A 70 15.45 -12.00 1.17
N ARG A 71 16.37 -11.43 0.38
CA ARG A 71 17.79 -11.86 0.29
C ARG A 71 17.94 -13.34 -0.04
N LYS A 72 16.98 -13.89 -0.80
CA LYS A 72 16.98 -15.26 -1.34
C LYS A 72 17.46 -15.31 -2.79
N ALA A 73 17.68 -14.15 -3.41
CA ALA A 73 18.30 -13.98 -4.71
C ALA A 73 19.14 -12.69 -4.70
N ASP A 74 20.22 -12.68 -5.46
CA ASP A 74 21.04 -11.48 -5.62
C ASP A 74 20.37 -10.50 -6.60
N PRO A 75 20.50 -9.17 -6.38
CA PRO A 75 20.11 -8.17 -7.36
C PRO A 75 20.82 -8.40 -8.71
N PRO A 76 20.19 -8.09 -9.84
CA PRO A 76 20.76 -8.31 -11.15
C PRO A 76 21.96 -7.39 -11.40
N ILE A 77 23.05 -7.93 -11.95
CA ILE A 77 24.17 -7.14 -12.45
C ILE A 77 23.82 -6.66 -13.85
N VAL A 78 23.61 -5.35 -14.01
CA VAL A 78 23.20 -4.73 -15.28
C VAL A 78 24.20 -3.66 -15.71
N PRO A 79 24.34 -3.39 -17.03
CA PRO A 79 25.26 -2.37 -17.54
C PRO A 79 24.69 -0.94 -17.47
N PHE A 80 23.59 -0.72 -16.74
CA PHE A 80 22.86 0.54 -16.70
C PHE A 80 23.03 1.20 -15.33
N SER A 81 23.00 2.53 -15.30
CA SER A 81 23.10 3.29 -14.04
C SER A 81 21.85 3.21 -13.16
N GLY A 82 20.70 2.79 -13.73
CA GLY A 82 19.41 2.72 -13.04
C GLY A 82 18.57 1.55 -13.55
N VAL A 83 17.97 0.80 -12.62
CA VAL A 83 17.12 -0.35 -12.92
C VAL A 83 15.93 -0.41 -11.97
N ARG A 84 14.78 -0.79 -12.51
CA ARG A 84 13.56 -1.06 -11.75
C ARG A 84 13.25 -2.56 -11.80
N ILE A 85 13.08 -3.20 -10.65
CA ILE A 85 12.72 -4.61 -10.52
C ILE A 85 11.26 -4.69 -10.11
N VAL A 86 10.41 -5.24 -10.98
CA VAL A 86 8.97 -5.33 -10.76
C VAL A 86 8.53 -6.76 -11.01
N GLY A 87 8.24 -7.50 -9.95
CA GLY A 87 7.90 -8.91 -10.11
C GLY A 87 9.08 -9.73 -10.58
N ASP A 88 8.89 -10.46 -11.68
CA ASP A 88 9.96 -11.19 -12.36
C ASP A 88 10.68 -10.37 -13.43
N ARG A 89 10.32 -9.09 -13.61
CA ARG A 89 10.89 -8.21 -14.63
C ARG A 89 12.00 -7.33 -14.07
N VAL A 90 13.01 -7.09 -14.91
CA VAL A 90 14.11 -6.16 -14.68
C VAL A 90 14.08 -5.15 -15.81
N GLU A 91 13.71 -3.91 -15.50
CA GLU A 91 13.43 -2.84 -16.44
C GLU A 91 14.50 -1.75 -16.33
N LYS A 92 15.05 -1.32 -17.46
CA LYS A 92 16.01 -0.21 -17.48
C LYS A 92 15.29 1.11 -17.24
N MET A 93 15.78 1.92 -16.30
CA MET A 93 15.29 3.29 -16.14
C MET A 93 15.83 4.21 -17.24
N THR A 94 14.97 5.11 -17.72
CA THR A 94 15.42 6.28 -18.48
C THR A 94 16.22 7.23 -17.59
N ALA A 95 16.99 8.15 -18.21
CA ALA A 95 17.75 9.15 -17.46
C ALA A 95 16.82 10.09 -16.65
N GLU A 96 15.63 10.37 -17.15
CA GLU A 96 14.61 11.18 -16.48
C GLU A 96 14.01 10.45 -15.28
N GLU A 97 13.62 9.18 -15.43
CA GLU A 97 13.12 8.36 -14.32
C GLU A 97 14.18 8.17 -13.22
N LEU A 98 15.42 7.91 -13.61
CA LEU A 98 16.53 7.78 -12.67
C LEU A 98 16.72 9.08 -11.86
N ALA A 99 16.68 10.23 -12.53
CA ALA A 99 16.79 11.53 -11.87
C ALA A 99 15.64 11.78 -10.88
N ILE A 100 14.40 11.43 -11.25
CA ILE A 100 13.22 11.54 -10.37
C ILE A 100 13.37 10.63 -9.14
N SER A 101 13.71 9.36 -9.34
CA SER A 101 13.87 8.42 -8.21
C SER A 101 15.04 8.79 -7.30
N GLN A 102 16.12 9.38 -7.84
CA GLN A 102 17.24 9.89 -7.06
C GLN A 102 16.93 11.21 -6.34
N GLN A 103 15.99 12.02 -6.86
CA GLN A 103 15.68 13.33 -6.28
C GLN A 103 15.14 13.25 -4.86
N GLY A 104 14.41 12.18 -4.53
CA GLY A 104 13.89 11.91 -3.18
C GLY A 104 14.89 11.23 -2.24
N CYS A 105 16.13 10.99 -2.67
CA CYS A 105 17.16 10.34 -1.88
C CYS A 105 18.40 11.25 -1.73
N GLU A 106 19.04 11.20 -0.58
CA GLU A 106 20.38 11.70 -0.35
C GLU A 106 21.28 10.58 0.15
N ILE A 107 22.59 10.82 0.15
CA ILE A 107 23.57 9.90 0.70
C ILE A 107 24.13 10.60 1.93
N ASP A 108 24.04 9.97 3.10
CA ASP A 108 24.57 10.54 4.33
C ASP A 108 26.10 10.44 4.41
N GLU A 109 26.68 10.93 5.51
CA GLU A 109 28.13 10.96 5.71
C GLU A 109 28.77 9.56 5.78
N ASP A 110 27.97 8.54 6.11
CA ASP A 110 28.38 7.14 6.20
C ASP A 110 28.21 6.40 4.86
N GLY A 111 27.62 7.06 3.86
CA GLY A 111 27.38 6.52 2.52
C GLY A 111 26.02 5.85 2.35
N ASP A 112 25.15 5.91 3.36
CA ASP A 112 23.85 5.27 3.36
C ASP A 112 22.82 6.12 2.62
N LEU A 113 21.93 5.44 1.89
CA LEU A 113 20.86 6.12 1.16
C LEU A 113 19.79 6.54 2.17
N MET A 114 19.52 7.84 2.27
CA MET A 114 18.54 8.45 3.16
C MET A 114 17.46 9.17 2.34
N PRO A 115 16.21 9.29 2.82
CA PRO A 115 15.23 10.14 2.16
C PRO A 115 15.71 11.58 2.26
N LYS A 116 15.68 12.31 1.15
CA LYS A 116 16.11 13.71 1.13
C LYS A 116 15.10 14.56 1.90
N ASP A 117 15.53 15.14 3.02
CA ASP A 117 14.72 16.09 3.80
C ASP A 117 14.95 17.52 3.29
N ASP A 118 14.44 17.82 2.10
CA ASP A 118 14.59 19.14 1.47
C ASP A 118 13.48 20.14 1.86
N GLY A 119 12.57 19.74 2.76
CA GLY A 119 11.43 20.54 3.19
C GLY A 119 10.42 20.89 2.08
N LEU A 120 10.64 20.46 0.82
CA LEU A 120 9.73 20.76 -0.28
C LEU A 120 8.40 20.03 -0.11
N VAL A 121 8.45 18.78 0.37
CA VAL A 121 7.26 17.98 0.69
C VAL A 121 6.44 18.63 1.81
N GLU A 122 7.11 19.20 2.82
CA GLU A 122 6.44 19.94 3.90
C GLU A 122 5.83 21.25 3.38
N ALA A 123 6.57 22.00 2.56
CA ALA A 123 6.07 23.24 1.95
C ALA A 123 4.90 23.02 0.99
N GLU A 124 4.87 21.90 0.26
CA GLU A 124 3.74 21.51 -0.59
C GLU A 124 2.53 21.07 0.24
N ARG A 125 2.74 20.31 1.32
CA ARG A 125 1.68 19.95 2.27
C ARG A 125 1.08 21.20 2.93
N ASP A 126 1.91 22.13 3.36
CA ASP A 126 1.45 23.39 3.97
C ASP A 126 0.61 24.21 2.99
N LYS A 127 1.02 24.32 1.72
CA LYS A 127 0.21 24.99 0.69
C LYS A 127 -1.17 24.37 0.54
N GLU A 128 -1.24 23.05 0.60
CA GLU A 128 -2.51 22.34 0.44
C GLU A 128 -3.43 22.44 1.67
N VAL A 129 -2.85 22.40 2.87
CA VAL A 129 -3.55 22.70 4.11
C VAL A 129 -4.14 24.11 4.05
N GLN A 130 -3.34 25.12 3.65
CA GLN A 130 -3.81 26.50 3.53
C GLN A 130 -4.91 26.65 2.47
N SER A 131 -4.78 25.99 1.33
CA SER A 131 -5.83 25.93 0.30
C SER A 131 -7.13 25.33 0.85
N THR A 132 -7.01 24.26 1.62
CA THR A 132 -8.15 23.56 2.23
C THR A 132 -8.86 24.44 3.27
N ILE A 133 -8.12 25.07 4.17
CA ILE A 133 -8.65 26.01 5.16
C ILE A 133 -9.34 27.20 4.46
N GLY A 134 -8.76 27.65 3.34
CA GLY A 134 -9.30 28.73 2.52
C GLY A 134 -10.60 28.37 1.78
N SER A 135 -10.92 27.08 1.63
CA SER A 135 -12.05 26.61 0.83
C SER A 135 -13.43 26.92 1.46
N ASP A 136 -14.44 27.10 0.60
CA ASP A 136 -15.81 27.36 1.05
C ASP A 136 -16.40 26.18 1.83
N ILE A 137 -16.06 24.95 1.44
CA ILE A 137 -16.55 23.76 2.13
C ILE A 137 -16.01 23.67 3.56
N PHE A 138 -14.73 23.96 3.76
CA PHE A 138 -14.16 23.99 5.11
C PHE A 138 -14.78 25.11 5.94
N LYS A 139 -14.86 26.33 5.39
CA LYS A 139 -15.45 27.49 6.09
C LYS A 139 -16.93 27.29 6.45
N SER A 140 -17.66 26.48 5.68
CA SER A 140 -19.05 26.13 5.95
C SER A 140 -19.24 25.21 7.16
N LEU A 141 -18.18 24.56 7.65
CA LEU A 141 -18.23 23.77 8.88
C LEU A 141 -18.58 24.68 10.08
N PRO A 142 -19.47 24.22 10.98
CA PRO A 142 -19.81 24.97 12.18
C PRO A 142 -18.58 25.11 13.09
N LEU A 143 -18.48 26.25 13.76
CA LEU A 143 -17.49 26.43 14.82
C LEU A 143 -17.89 25.62 16.05
N VAL A 144 -16.97 24.82 16.56
CA VAL A 144 -17.18 23.94 17.71
C VAL A 144 -16.10 24.21 18.75
N ASP A 145 -16.52 24.33 20.01
CA ASP A 145 -15.60 24.33 21.15
C ASP A 145 -15.21 22.87 21.43
N VAL A 146 -13.91 22.56 21.32
CA VAL A 146 -13.40 21.19 21.44
C VAL A 146 -13.53 20.71 22.88
N ASP A 147 -14.00 19.49 23.02
CA ASP A 147 -14.05 18.73 24.26
C ASP A 147 -13.20 17.48 24.07
N ASP A 148 -12.05 17.43 24.74
CA ASP A 148 -11.03 16.40 24.57
C ASP A 148 -11.54 14.99 24.90
N ASP A 149 -12.64 14.85 25.64
CA ASP A 149 -13.23 13.56 26.00
C ASP A 149 -14.03 12.94 24.85
N ILE A 150 -14.63 13.77 23.99
CA ILE A 150 -15.55 13.32 22.93
C ILE A 150 -15.17 13.77 21.51
N HIS A 151 -14.21 14.69 21.38
CA HIS A 151 -13.77 15.23 20.11
C HIS A 151 -12.32 14.85 19.79
N HIS A 152 -12.05 14.72 18.51
CA HIS A 152 -10.71 14.64 17.94
C HIS A 152 -10.55 15.80 16.97
N ALA A 153 -9.53 16.64 17.17
CA ALA A 153 -9.23 17.76 16.29
C ALA A 153 -7.88 17.53 15.60
N LYS A 154 -7.84 17.69 14.28
CA LYS A 154 -6.61 17.64 13.49
C LYS A 154 -6.58 18.73 12.42
N GLN A 155 -5.40 19.03 11.88
CA GLN A 155 -5.30 19.89 10.71
C GLN A 155 -5.94 19.19 9.49
N PRO A 156 -6.79 19.88 8.69
CA PRO A 156 -7.33 19.29 7.47
C PRO A 156 -6.20 19.18 6.44
N ARG A 157 -6.07 18.03 5.78
CA ARG A 157 -4.99 17.82 4.82
C ARG A 157 -5.38 18.23 3.40
N THR A 158 -6.62 17.95 3.01
CA THR A 158 -7.09 18.23 1.64
C THR A 158 -8.56 18.64 1.59
N ILE A 159 -8.96 19.35 0.55
CA ILE A 159 -10.36 19.62 0.25
C ILE A 159 -11.14 18.31 0.08
N GLN A 160 -10.52 17.32 -0.56
CA GLN A 160 -11.16 16.01 -0.79
C GLN A 160 -11.50 15.28 0.51
N GLU A 161 -10.62 15.36 1.52
CA GLU A 161 -10.87 14.81 2.85
C GLU A 161 -12.13 15.43 3.47
N VAL A 162 -12.24 16.77 3.42
CA VAL A 162 -13.40 17.48 3.94
C VAL A 162 -14.68 17.06 3.19
N GLU A 163 -14.63 17.00 1.86
CA GLU A 163 -15.74 16.53 1.04
C GLU A 163 -16.16 15.10 1.39
N ASN A 164 -15.19 14.21 1.56
CA ASN A 164 -15.42 12.82 1.92
C ASN A 164 -16.13 12.72 3.28
N LEU A 165 -15.66 13.47 4.28
CA LEU A 165 -16.28 13.55 5.60
C LEU A 165 -17.72 14.11 5.54
N PHE A 166 -18.01 15.03 4.63
CA PHE A 166 -19.38 15.50 4.39
C PHE A 166 -20.26 14.41 3.76
N LYS A 167 -19.76 13.67 2.76
CA LYS A 167 -20.51 12.62 2.05
C LYS A 167 -20.91 11.43 2.94
N VAL A 168 -20.14 11.18 4.00
CA VAL A 168 -20.37 10.04 4.92
C VAL A 168 -21.11 10.42 6.20
N ARG A 169 -21.62 11.66 6.29
CA ARG A 169 -22.41 12.09 7.45
C ARG A 169 -23.62 11.19 7.68
N GLY A 170 -23.83 10.80 8.93
CA GLY A 170 -24.92 9.91 9.34
C GLY A 170 -24.62 8.42 9.17
N VAL A 171 -23.45 8.04 8.63
CA VAL A 171 -23.05 6.64 8.52
C VAL A 171 -22.32 6.20 9.79
N ALA A 172 -23.00 5.44 10.65
CA ALA A 172 -22.52 5.13 12.01
C ALA A 172 -21.16 4.41 12.08
N VAL A 173 -20.81 3.62 11.06
CA VAL A 173 -19.55 2.85 10.99
C VAL A 173 -18.37 3.66 10.39
N LEU A 174 -18.60 4.93 10.03
CA LEU A 174 -17.59 5.84 9.51
C LEU A 174 -17.41 7.02 10.47
N VAL A 175 -16.19 7.56 10.53
CA VAL A 175 -15.89 8.74 11.35
C VAL A 175 -16.78 9.93 10.94
N GLN A 176 -17.30 10.65 11.93
CA GLN A 176 -18.26 11.73 11.73
C GLN A 176 -17.60 13.08 12.00
N VAL A 177 -17.64 13.97 11.02
CA VAL A 177 -17.25 15.38 11.19
C VAL A 177 -18.31 16.12 11.98
N VAL A 178 -17.86 16.86 13.00
CA VAL A 178 -18.69 17.68 13.87
C VAL A 178 -18.63 19.14 13.43
N GLY A 179 -17.44 19.62 13.08
CA GLY A 179 -17.24 21.00 12.67
C GLY A 179 -15.77 21.36 12.53
N ARG A 180 -15.43 22.60 12.86
CA ARG A 180 -14.07 23.12 12.87
C ARG A 180 -13.79 24.00 14.09
N THR A 181 -12.53 24.16 14.45
CA THR A 181 -12.11 25.05 15.53
C THR A 181 -11.88 26.49 15.03
N ARG A 182 -11.61 27.42 15.94
CA ARG A 182 -11.17 28.79 15.60
C ARG A 182 -9.74 28.84 15.06
N ASP A 183 -8.94 27.81 15.39
CA ASP A 183 -7.56 27.65 14.95
C ASP A 183 -7.47 26.73 13.70
N ASP A 184 -8.55 26.72 12.91
CA ASP A 184 -8.66 26.05 11.61
C ASP A 184 -8.38 24.54 11.59
N GLN A 185 -8.66 23.85 12.69
CA GLN A 185 -8.66 22.38 12.74
C GLN A 185 -10.02 21.81 12.37
N ILE A 186 -10.04 20.67 11.68
CA ILE A 186 -11.26 19.87 11.50
C ILE A 186 -11.52 19.03 12.75
N VAL A 187 -12.78 18.99 13.18
CA VAL A 187 -13.22 18.30 14.39
C VAL A 187 -14.10 17.12 14.01
N THR A 188 -13.73 15.93 14.47
CA THR A 188 -14.52 14.70 14.37
C THR A 188 -14.88 14.15 15.74
N ASN A 189 -15.85 13.24 15.79
CA ASN A 189 -16.11 12.46 17.01
C ASN A 189 -14.87 11.61 17.36
N LYS A 190 -14.53 11.59 18.65
CA LYS A 190 -13.54 10.69 19.22
C LYS A 190 -14.19 9.33 19.48
N PHE A 191 -13.46 8.26 19.20
CA PHE A 191 -13.97 6.91 19.41
C PHE A 191 -12.84 5.95 19.80
N GLY A 192 -13.03 5.21 20.89
CA GLY A 192 -12.18 4.08 21.27
C GLY A 192 -10.67 4.33 21.20
N ARG A 193 -9.97 3.29 20.72
CA ARG A 193 -8.53 3.27 20.42
C ARG A 193 -8.30 2.75 19.01
N SER A 194 -7.13 2.98 18.43
CA SER A 194 -6.82 2.36 17.13
C SER A 194 -6.66 0.84 17.24
N LEU A 195 -6.87 0.12 16.13
CA LEU A 195 -6.60 -1.31 16.07
C LEU A 195 -5.11 -1.59 16.29
N THR A 196 -4.22 -0.69 15.86
CA THR A 196 -2.78 -0.75 16.19
C THR A 196 -2.54 -0.71 17.70
N ASP A 197 -3.14 0.24 18.43
CA ASP A 197 -3.00 0.31 19.90
C ASP A 197 -3.55 -0.94 20.59
N TRP A 198 -4.65 -1.50 20.06
CA TRP A 198 -5.19 -2.78 20.53
C TRP A 198 -4.22 -3.94 20.28
N MET A 199 -3.58 -4.00 19.10
CA MET A 199 -2.62 -5.03 18.75
C MET A 199 -1.36 -4.98 19.62
N ASP A 200 -0.83 -3.80 19.89
CA ASP A 200 0.37 -3.60 20.69
C ASP A 200 0.14 -3.96 22.16
N ASN A 201 -1.07 -3.72 22.66
CA ASN A 201 -1.43 -4.10 24.02
C ASN A 201 -1.77 -5.60 24.12
N LYS A 202 -0.74 -6.43 24.35
CA LYS A 202 -0.86 -7.89 24.49
C LYS A 202 -1.70 -8.35 25.71
N THR A 203 -2.00 -7.47 26.66
CA THR A 203 -2.81 -7.83 27.84
C THR A 203 -4.31 -7.90 27.54
N ILE A 204 -4.77 -7.22 26.50
CA ILE A 204 -6.18 -7.20 26.11
C ILE A 204 -6.54 -8.52 25.43
N LYS A 205 -7.46 -9.27 26.04
CA LYS A 205 -8.11 -10.43 25.42
C LYS A 205 -9.43 -9.99 24.80
N THR A 206 -9.69 -10.44 23.58
CA THR A 206 -10.89 -10.11 22.80
C THR A 206 -11.49 -11.41 22.30
N SER A 207 -12.79 -11.59 22.46
CA SER A 207 -13.50 -12.79 22.00
C SER A 207 -13.68 -12.77 20.49
N ASP A 208 -13.87 -13.95 19.90
CA ASP A 208 -14.13 -14.06 18.47
C ASP A 208 -15.43 -13.35 18.08
N ARG A 209 -16.46 -13.37 18.93
CA ARG A 209 -17.69 -12.57 18.74
C ARG A 209 -17.38 -11.08 18.53
N THR A 210 -16.56 -10.49 19.39
CA THR A 210 -16.17 -9.08 19.28
C THR A 210 -15.37 -8.83 18.00
N LYS A 211 -14.41 -9.71 17.66
CA LYS A 211 -13.64 -9.61 16.42
C LYS A 211 -14.53 -9.68 15.16
N ILE A 212 -15.53 -10.58 15.16
CA ILE A 212 -16.49 -10.74 14.07
C ILE A 212 -17.32 -9.45 13.91
N HIS A 213 -17.77 -8.85 15.01
CA HIS A 213 -18.48 -7.56 14.94
C HIS A 213 -17.61 -6.44 14.38
N TRP A 214 -16.34 -6.35 14.79
CA TRP A 214 -15.40 -5.38 14.19
C TRP A 214 -15.24 -5.61 12.69
N ALA A 215 -15.03 -6.85 12.25
CA ALA A 215 -14.92 -7.19 10.84
C ALA A 215 -16.17 -6.80 10.04
N ILE A 216 -17.37 -7.03 10.60
CA ILE A 216 -18.64 -6.64 9.99
C ILE A 216 -18.75 -5.12 9.86
N ASP A 217 -18.42 -4.37 10.92
CA ASP A 217 -18.50 -2.90 10.89
C ASP A 217 -17.52 -2.30 9.88
N ILE A 218 -16.30 -2.83 9.79
CA ILE A 218 -15.31 -2.44 8.76
C ILE A 218 -15.85 -2.75 7.36
N ALA A 219 -16.38 -3.95 7.11
CA ALA A 219 -16.93 -4.33 5.81
C ALA A 219 -18.14 -3.47 5.43
N ARG A 220 -19.00 -3.12 6.39
CA ARG A 220 -20.10 -2.16 6.19
C ARG A 220 -19.59 -0.78 5.83
N ALA A 221 -18.55 -0.30 6.52
CA ALA A 221 -17.96 1.00 6.23
C ALA A 221 -17.41 1.06 4.79
N ILE A 222 -16.71 0.02 4.35
CA ILE A 222 -16.21 -0.09 2.97
C ILE A 222 -17.37 -0.15 1.97
N SER A 223 -18.43 -0.93 2.25
CA SER A 223 -19.61 -1.01 1.40
C SER A 223 -20.29 0.37 1.25
N GLU A 224 -20.46 1.12 2.34
CA GLU A 224 -21.02 2.48 2.32
C GLU A 224 -20.15 3.46 1.51
N LEU A 225 -18.83 3.33 1.56
CA LEU A 225 -17.93 4.11 0.70
C LEU A 225 -18.10 3.73 -0.77
N HIS A 226 -18.07 2.43 -1.11
CA HIS A 226 -18.20 1.94 -2.49
C HIS A 226 -19.55 2.30 -3.11
N LEU A 227 -20.64 2.31 -2.34
CA LEU A 227 -21.96 2.77 -2.77
C LEU A 227 -21.99 4.26 -3.13
N ARG A 228 -21.09 5.06 -2.57
CA ARG A 228 -20.91 6.50 -2.86
C ARG A 228 -19.82 6.76 -3.90
N ASP A 229 -19.35 5.71 -4.57
CA ASP A 229 -18.22 5.74 -5.51
C ASP A 229 -16.93 6.31 -4.90
N MET A 230 -16.72 6.02 -3.61
CA MET A 230 -15.54 6.40 -2.86
C MET A 230 -14.68 5.18 -2.57
N LEU A 231 -13.37 5.36 -2.69
CA LEU A 231 -12.36 4.36 -2.34
C LEU A 231 -11.64 4.84 -1.09
N HIS A 232 -11.41 3.93 -0.14
CA HIS A 232 -10.73 4.31 1.09
C HIS A 232 -9.25 4.59 0.82
N LYS A 233 -8.58 3.72 0.05
CA LYS A 233 -7.17 3.85 -0.38
C LYS A 233 -6.10 3.70 0.71
N ASP A 234 -6.47 3.80 1.98
CA ASP A 234 -5.54 3.61 3.10
C ASP A 234 -6.10 2.72 4.23
N LEU A 235 -6.56 1.51 3.88
CA LEU A 235 -7.11 0.56 4.86
C LEU A 235 -5.98 -0.07 5.68
N THR A 236 -5.64 0.56 6.80
CA THR A 236 -4.62 0.10 7.75
C THR A 236 -5.19 0.05 9.17
N SER A 237 -4.50 -0.67 10.08
CA SER A 237 -4.92 -0.79 11.47
C SER A 237 -4.91 0.54 12.25
N ASN A 238 -4.20 1.55 11.76
CA ASN A 238 -4.24 2.90 12.34
C ASN A 238 -5.57 3.61 12.05
N ASN A 239 -6.18 3.28 10.91
CA ASN A 239 -7.38 3.92 10.40
C ASN A 239 -8.67 3.20 10.82
N VAL A 240 -8.57 2.25 11.75
CA VAL A 240 -9.72 1.56 12.37
C VAL A 240 -9.70 1.83 13.86
N LEU A 241 -10.78 2.40 14.37
CA LEU A 241 -10.99 2.67 15.80
C LEU A 241 -11.94 1.62 16.38
N VAL A 242 -11.61 1.06 17.55
CA VAL A 242 -12.38 0.00 18.20
C VAL A 242 -12.75 0.34 19.64
N GLN A 243 -13.99 0.03 20.03
CA GLN A 243 -14.50 0.16 21.40
C GLN A 243 -15.62 -0.85 21.66
N GLY A 244 -15.43 -1.73 22.66
CA GLY A 244 -16.37 -2.83 22.89
C GLY A 244 -16.52 -3.71 21.65
N ASP A 245 -17.74 -3.95 21.20
CA ASP A 245 -18.05 -4.72 19.98
C ASP A 245 -18.11 -3.88 18.71
N GLN A 246 -17.79 -2.59 18.78
CA GLN A 246 -17.96 -1.68 17.65
C GLN A 246 -16.62 -1.28 17.04
N ALA A 247 -16.60 -1.15 15.71
CA ALA A 247 -15.49 -0.55 14.98
C ALA A 247 -15.96 0.64 14.12
N ILE A 248 -15.10 1.64 13.98
CA ILE A 248 -15.31 2.81 13.11
C ILE A 248 -14.10 2.94 12.19
N LEU A 249 -14.35 3.04 10.90
CA LEU A 249 -13.33 3.35 9.90
C LEU A 249 -13.15 4.88 9.82
N CYS A 250 -11.90 5.34 9.89
CA CYS A 250 -11.53 6.74 9.90
C CYS A 250 -10.46 7.06 8.85
N ASP A 251 -9.98 8.31 8.84
CA ASP A 251 -8.97 8.82 7.90
C ASP A 251 -9.36 8.75 6.41
N LEU A 252 -10.43 9.48 6.07
CA LEU A 252 -11.01 9.52 4.73
C LEU A 252 -10.29 10.52 3.79
N GLU A 253 -8.98 10.66 3.94
CA GLU A 253 -8.15 11.49 3.06
C GLU A 253 -8.15 10.95 1.63
N SER A 254 -8.39 9.65 1.45
CA SER A 254 -8.36 8.95 0.15
C SER A 254 -7.05 9.19 -0.62
N ARG A 255 -5.95 9.37 0.13
CA ARG A 255 -4.60 9.52 -0.39
C ARG A 255 -3.80 8.26 -0.19
N TRP A 256 -2.92 7.98 -1.13
CA TRP A 256 -2.01 6.86 -1.01
C TRP A 256 -0.91 7.24 -0.03
N THR A 257 -0.87 6.58 1.12
CA THR A 257 0.31 6.62 1.98
C THR A 257 1.26 5.47 1.58
N THR A 258 2.56 5.76 1.55
CA THR A 258 3.65 4.81 1.28
C THR A 258 3.67 3.77 2.39
N GLY A 259 3.10 2.58 2.16
CA GLY A 259 2.95 1.59 3.22
C GLY A 259 2.44 0.21 2.79
N CYS A 260 2.43 -0.66 3.80
CA CYS A 260 2.58 -2.12 3.78
C CYS A 260 1.33 -2.94 3.42
N ALA A 261 0.22 -2.26 3.13
CA ALA A 261 -1.09 -2.87 2.92
C ALA A 261 -1.62 -2.66 1.49
N ARG A 262 -0.73 -2.34 0.55
CA ARG A 262 -1.10 -2.14 -0.85
C ARG A 262 -1.32 -3.47 -1.55
N ALA A 263 -2.39 -3.51 -2.34
CA ALA A 263 -2.67 -4.62 -3.21
C ALA A 263 -1.55 -4.79 -4.27
N PRO A 264 -1.17 -6.03 -4.65
CA PRO A 264 -0.04 -6.28 -5.55
C PRO A 264 -0.10 -5.51 -6.87
N GLU A 265 -1.29 -5.33 -7.45
CA GLU A 265 -1.52 -4.57 -8.68
C GLU A 265 -1.27 -3.08 -8.51
N VAL A 266 -1.58 -2.52 -7.34
CA VAL A 266 -1.33 -1.09 -7.03
C VAL A 266 0.17 -0.86 -6.86
N CYS A 267 0.88 -1.81 -6.24
CA CYS A 267 2.35 -1.78 -6.19
C CYS A 267 2.95 -1.79 -7.60
N GLN A 268 2.34 -2.51 -8.55
CA GLN A 268 2.76 -2.58 -9.96
C GLN A 268 2.45 -1.31 -10.78
N GLY A 269 1.94 -0.24 -10.16
CA GLY A 269 1.52 0.97 -10.86
C GLY A 269 0.16 0.83 -11.54
N GLY A 270 -0.59 -0.24 -11.26
CA GLY A 270 -1.97 -0.39 -11.66
C GLY A 270 -2.87 0.64 -10.98
N GLU A 271 -4.02 0.92 -11.60
CA GLU A 271 -5.00 1.84 -11.02
C GLU A 271 -5.60 1.27 -9.73
N TYR A 272 -5.78 2.14 -8.74
CA TYR A 272 -6.47 1.77 -7.51
C TYR A 272 -7.97 1.68 -7.77
N ASP A 273 -8.58 0.53 -7.49
CA ASP A 273 -10.02 0.32 -7.61
C ASP A 273 -10.62 -0.32 -6.34
N ARG A 274 -11.89 -0.71 -6.42
CA ARG A 274 -12.63 -1.34 -5.30
C ARG A 274 -11.97 -2.63 -4.82
N ARG A 275 -11.29 -3.38 -5.69
CA ARG A 275 -10.65 -4.66 -5.36
C ARG A 275 -9.37 -4.45 -4.56
N ALA A 276 -8.71 -3.30 -4.70
CA ALA A 276 -7.59 -2.92 -3.84
C ALA A 276 -8.06 -2.63 -2.40
N ASP A 277 -9.25 -2.04 -2.21
CA ASP A 277 -9.85 -1.91 -0.87
C ASP A 277 -10.17 -3.31 -0.27
N ILE A 278 -10.62 -4.28 -1.08
CA ILE A 278 -10.86 -5.66 -0.60
C ILE A 278 -9.57 -6.32 -0.12
N TYR A 279 -8.44 -6.09 -0.81
CA TYR A 279 -7.15 -6.55 -0.34
C TYR A 279 -6.78 -5.92 1.01
N GLY A 280 -6.98 -4.61 1.14
CA GLY A 280 -6.81 -3.89 2.41
C GLY A 280 -7.68 -4.48 3.54
N LEU A 281 -8.94 -4.82 3.26
CA LEU A 281 -9.80 -5.54 4.22
C LEU A 281 -9.20 -6.89 4.63
N GLY A 282 -8.65 -7.66 3.69
CA GLY A 282 -7.95 -8.91 3.99
C GLY A 282 -6.79 -8.71 4.97
N THR A 283 -6.02 -7.61 4.81
CA THR A 283 -4.94 -7.26 5.75
C THR A 283 -5.45 -6.89 7.14
N LEU A 284 -6.61 -6.23 7.23
CA LEU A 284 -7.26 -5.92 8.51
C LEU A 284 -7.79 -7.18 9.20
N LEU A 285 -8.40 -8.11 8.47
CA LEU A 285 -8.85 -9.40 9.01
C LEU A 285 -7.67 -10.19 9.58
N TRP A 286 -6.52 -10.19 8.90
CA TRP A 286 -5.28 -10.75 9.43
C TRP A 286 -4.91 -10.12 10.77
N SER A 287 -4.89 -8.79 10.83
CA SER A 287 -4.51 -8.06 12.03
C SER A 287 -5.46 -8.31 13.20
N ILE A 288 -6.76 -8.40 12.95
CA ILE A 288 -7.76 -8.76 13.96
C ILE A 288 -7.56 -10.19 14.45
N GLU A 289 -7.24 -11.12 13.56
CA GLU A 289 -7.12 -12.53 13.91
C GLU A 289 -5.84 -12.84 14.69
N LEU A 290 -4.71 -12.38 14.15
CA LEU A 290 -3.37 -12.75 14.61
C LEU A 290 -2.71 -11.69 15.49
N LYS A 291 -3.37 -10.55 15.69
CA LYS A 291 -2.92 -9.45 16.55
C LYS A 291 -1.50 -8.99 16.22
N ASN A 292 -1.19 -8.94 14.92
CA ASN A 292 0.05 -8.46 14.33
C ASN A 292 -0.21 -7.94 12.92
N MET A 293 0.76 -7.21 12.35
CA MET A 293 0.67 -6.81 10.94
C MET A 293 0.80 -8.05 10.04
N PRO A 294 0.12 -8.08 8.88
CA PRO A 294 0.29 -9.12 7.89
C PRO A 294 1.76 -9.26 7.60
N ARG A 295 2.32 -10.43 7.91
CA ARG A 295 3.67 -10.72 7.46
C ARG A 295 3.55 -11.11 6.00
N PRO A 296 4.17 -10.37 5.09
CA PRO A 296 4.40 -10.93 3.77
C PRO A 296 5.11 -12.27 3.99
N HIS A 297 4.67 -13.33 3.31
CA HIS A 297 5.24 -14.70 3.32
C HIS A 297 4.67 -15.72 4.30
N ALA A 298 3.52 -15.48 4.92
CA ALA A 298 2.85 -16.52 5.68
C ALA A 298 1.67 -17.09 4.89
N SER A 299 1.84 -18.31 4.37
CA SER A 299 0.73 -19.15 3.91
C SER A 299 -0.18 -19.43 5.10
N LEU A 300 -1.38 -18.85 5.08
CA LEU A 300 -2.38 -19.07 6.10
C LEU A 300 -2.96 -20.48 5.95
N GLU A 301 -2.42 -21.45 6.68
CA GLU A 301 -3.25 -22.52 7.22
C GLU A 301 -3.98 -21.98 8.45
N CYS A 302 -4.94 -21.08 8.21
CA CYS A 302 -5.70 -20.47 9.28
C CYS A 302 -6.98 -21.29 9.48
N GLY A 303 -6.98 -22.19 10.47
CA GLY A 303 -8.22 -22.78 10.99
C GLY A 303 -9.07 -21.79 11.80
N SER A 304 -8.96 -20.49 11.52
CA SER A 304 -9.70 -19.44 12.20
C SER A 304 -11.05 -19.19 11.53
N VAL A 305 -11.90 -18.49 12.27
CA VAL A 305 -13.22 -18.06 11.82
C VAL A 305 -13.17 -17.14 10.58
N PHE A 306 -12.04 -16.47 10.32
CA PHE A 306 -11.85 -15.62 9.13
C PHE A 306 -11.04 -16.28 8.01
N GLY A 307 -10.46 -17.45 8.23
CA GLY A 307 -9.40 -18.01 7.39
C GLY A 307 -9.74 -18.03 5.89
N GLU A 308 -10.91 -18.56 5.54
CA GLU A 308 -11.35 -18.68 4.15
C GLU A 308 -11.65 -17.33 3.49
N ILE A 309 -12.38 -16.45 4.18
CA ILE A 309 -12.74 -15.11 3.68
C ILE A 309 -11.47 -14.27 3.49
N MET A 310 -10.59 -14.28 4.49
CA MET A 310 -9.33 -13.57 4.49
C MET A 310 -8.43 -14.02 3.33
N ALA A 311 -8.31 -15.33 3.09
CA ALA A 311 -7.49 -15.86 2.00
C ALA A 311 -7.97 -15.36 0.62
N ARG A 312 -9.28 -15.31 0.38
CA ARG A 312 -9.84 -14.79 -0.89
C ARG A 312 -9.71 -13.28 -1.02
N CYS A 313 -9.83 -12.53 0.08
CA CYS A 313 -9.56 -11.09 0.06
C CYS A 313 -8.10 -10.77 -0.31
N LEU A 314 -7.16 -11.61 0.14
CA LEU A 314 -5.72 -11.47 -0.10
C LEU A 314 -5.24 -12.09 -1.42
N ASP A 315 -6.14 -12.43 -2.36
CA ASP A 315 -5.74 -12.96 -3.66
C ASP A 315 -4.86 -11.96 -4.42
N ASN A 316 -3.78 -12.47 -5.02
CA ASN A 316 -2.85 -11.66 -5.82
C ASN A 316 -3.51 -11.17 -7.12
N ASP A 317 -4.42 -11.95 -7.70
CA ASP A 317 -5.24 -11.52 -8.82
C ASP A 317 -6.45 -10.73 -8.30
N PRO A 318 -6.60 -9.44 -8.62
CA PRO A 318 -7.77 -8.66 -8.24
C PRO A 318 -9.09 -9.32 -8.66
N ALA A 319 -9.11 -10.02 -9.80
CA ALA A 319 -10.31 -10.69 -10.28
C ALA A 319 -10.70 -11.93 -9.45
N GLY A 320 -9.77 -12.49 -8.67
CA GLY A 320 -10.03 -13.59 -7.73
C GLY A 320 -10.65 -13.12 -6.40
N ARG A 321 -10.64 -11.82 -6.12
CA ARG A 321 -11.15 -11.26 -4.87
C ARG A 321 -12.69 -11.16 -4.89
N PRO A 322 -13.36 -11.45 -3.76
CA PRO A 322 -14.80 -11.29 -3.64
C PRO A 322 -15.21 -9.82 -3.67
N SER A 323 -16.47 -9.55 -4.00
CA SER A 323 -17.10 -8.25 -3.79
C SER A 323 -17.30 -7.96 -2.30
N ILE A 324 -17.40 -6.68 -1.93
CA ILE A 324 -17.65 -6.31 -0.53
C ILE A 324 -18.98 -6.87 0.00
N ASP A 325 -19.99 -7.01 -0.87
CA ASP A 325 -21.29 -7.57 -0.51
C ASP A 325 -21.26 -9.09 -0.28
N GLU A 326 -20.35 -9.81 -0.95
CA GLU A 326 -20.06 -11.22 -0.64
C GLU A 326 -19.38 -11.33 0.72
N VAL A 327 -18.32 -10.57 0.94
CA VAL A 327 -17.58 -10.57 2.22
C VAL A 327 -18.51 -10.24 3.39
N LEU A 328 -19.35 -9.21 3.25
CA LEU A 328 -20.26 -8.79 4.31
C LEU A 328 -21.30 -9.88 4.65
N ARG A 329 -21.85 -10.56 3.64
CA ARG A 329 -22.81 -11.67 3.86
C ARG A 329 -22.15 -12.83 4.61
N GLU A 330 -20.93 -13.19 4.22
CA GLU A 330 -20.19 -14.28 4.85
C GLU A 330 -19.82 -13.93 6.30
N LEU A 331 -19.32 -12.73 6.57
CA LEU A 331 -19.02 -12.27 7.93
C LEU A 331 -20.27 -12.26 8.82
N GLN A 332 -21.42 -11.88 8.28
CA GLN A 332 -22.70 -11.92 9.01
C GLN A 332 -23.14 -13.35 9.34
N ALA A 333 -22.87 -14.33 8.47
CA ALA A 333 -23.18 -15.73 8.75
C ALA A 333 -22.42 -16.24 9.99
N LEU A 334 -21.18 -15.80 10.19
CA LEU A 334 -20.36 -16.17 11.35
C LEU A 334 -20.97 -15.74 12.70
N THR A 335 -21.79 -14.68 12.72
CA THR A 335 -22.51 -14.26 13.95
C THR A 335 -23.61 -15.21 14.38
N SER A 336 -24.10 -16.07 13.48
CA SER A 336 -25.11 -17.07 13.81
C SER A 336 -24.48 -18.36 14.37
N GLU A 337 -23.17 -18.52 14.23
CA GLU A 337 -22.42 -19.74 14.58
C GLU A 337 -21.66 -19.61 15.92
N HIS A 338 -21.52 -18.40 16.48
CA HIS A 338 -20.69 -18.07 17.65
C HIS A 338 -21.34 -17.08 18.62
#